data_AF-A0A925XRJ2-F1
#
_entry.id   AF-A0A925XRJ2-F1
#
_cell.length_a   1.000
_cell.length_b   1.000
_cell.length_c   1.000
_cell.angle_alpha   90.00
_cell.angle_beta   90.00
_cell.angle_gamma   90.00
#
_symmetry.space_group_name_H-M   'P 1'
#
loop_
_entity.id
_entity.type
_entity.pdbx_description
1 polymer ?
#
loop_
_entity_poly.entity_id
_entity_poly.type
_entity_poly.pdbx_seq_one_letter_code
_entity_poly.pdbx_strand_id
1 'polypeptide(L)'
;MKRRYFVQLVVGALVAAPVLAHHGWSSFDQDKPVYLSGTLTQVRWQNPHAEVVLRVDAAKLPGDLATRAVPAQQQTVDGPGILKKAQIPANAAGVWEIEFAPLSRMQAWGLAQPPKVGDRIEVIGYALADTDKRVLRTEYLFVGGKAYALRSSPVN
;
A
#
# COMPACT_ATOMS: atom_id res chain seq x y z
N MET A 1 4.14 5.81 -66.33
CA MET A 1 3.85 4.83 -65.26
C MET A 1 5.13 4.51 -64.50
N LYS A 2 5.17 4.73 -63.19
CA LYS A 2 6.12 4.13 -62.22
C LYS A 2 5.62 4.48 -60.80
N ARG A 3 4.74 3.63 -60.25
CA ARG A 3 4.27 3.74 -58.85
C ARG A 3 5.40 3.29 -57.93
N ARG A 4 5.85 4.18 -57.04
CA ARG A 4 6.74 3.85 -55.93
C ARG A 4 5.90 3.84 -54.67
N TYR A 5 5.64 2.65 -54.14
CA TYR A 5 4.97 2.47 -52.85
C TYR A 5 5.99 2.70 -51.74
N PHE A 6 5.80 3.74 -50.93
CA PHE A 6 6.49 3.88 -49.66
C PHE A 6 5.70 3.08 -48.61
N VAL A 7 6.26 1.95 -48.16
CA VAL A 7 5.81 1.29 -46.93
C VAL A 7 6.60 1.93 -45.79
N GLN A 8 5.97 2.82 -45.03
CA GLN A 8 6.50 3.22 -43.73
C GLN A 8 6.06 2.17 -42.70
N LEU A 9 7.02 1.34 -42.30
CA LEU A 9 6.92 0.50 -41.12
C LEU A 9 7.11 1.42 -39.90
N VAL A 10 6.00 1.82 -39.28
CA VAL A 10 6.04 2.45 -37.96
C VAL A 10 6.28 1.34 -36.94
N VAL A 11 7.54 1.18 -36.53
CA VAL A 11 7.90 0.34 -35.38
C VAL A 11 7.38 1.05 -34.14
N GLY A 12 6.26 0.59 -33.61
CA GLY A 12 5.70 1.08 -32.35
C GLY A 12 6.68 0.80 -31.22
N ALA A 13 7.15 1.85 -30.55
CA ALA A 13 7.96 1.74 -29.35
C ALA A 13 7.16 1.00 -28.26
N LEU A 14 7.64 -0.18 -27.83
CA LEU A 14 7.20 -0.78 -26.59
C LEU A 14 7.64 0.13 -25.44
N VAL A 15 6.72 0.94 -24.92
CA VAL A 15 6.93 1.60 -23.63
C VAL A 15 6.71 0.53 -22.55
N ALA A 16 7.79 -0.16 -22.17
CA ALA A 16 7.78 -0.99 -20.98
C ALA A 16 7.70 -0.05 -19.76
N ALA A 17 6.51 0.04 -19.17
CA ALA A 17 6.32 0.67 -17.87
C ALA A 17 7.21 -0.03 -16.83
N PRO A 18 7.70 0.68 -15.81
CA PRO A 18 8.66 0.12 -14.86
C PRO A 18 8.07 -1.11 -14.18
N VAL A 19 8.78 -2.23 -14.30
CA VAL A 19 8.59 -3.39 -13.41
C VAL A 19 9.09 -2.93 -12.05
N LEU A 20 8.18 -2.46 -11.21
CA LEU A 20 8.49 -2.17 -9.81
C LEU A 20 9.01 -3.46 -9.18
N ALA A 21 10.19 -3.37 -8.56
CA ALA A 21 10.78 -4.51 -7.88
C ALA A 21 9.77 -5.05 -6.85
N HIS A 22 9.45 -6.35 -6.93
CA HIS A 22 8.64 -6.99 -5.88
C HIS A 22 9.49 -7.05 -4.60
N HIS A 23 9.29 -6.08 -3.73
CA HIS A 23 9.93 -6.06 -2.42
C HIS A 23 9.26 -7.13 -1.55
N GLY A 24 10.04 -8.15 -1.17
CA GLY A 24 9.62 -9.08 -0.13
C GLY A 24 9.52 -8.35 1.22
N TRP A 25 8.83 -8.95 2.19
CA TRP A 25 8.71 -8.38 3.53
C TRP A 25 10.06 -8.05 4.21
N SER A 26 11.14 -8.74 3.83
CA SER A 26 12.50 -8.49 4.33
C SER A 26 13.11 -7.16 3.86
N SER A 27 12.54 -6.50 2.84
CA SER A 27 12.98 -5.17 2.41
C SER A 27 12.48 -4.05 3.33
N PHE A 28 11.58 -4.35 4.26
CA PHE A 28 10.95 -3.38 5.15
C PHE A 28 11.41 -3.57 6.59
N ASP A 29 11.53 -2.47 7.34
CA ASP A 29 11.89 -2.49 8.76
C ASP A 29 10.69 -2.95 9.60
N GLN A 30 10.57 -4.26 9.79
CA GLN A 30 9.45 -4.88 10.51
C GLN A 30 9.48 -4.62 12.04
N ASP A 31 10.58 -4.10 12.58
CA ASP A 31 10.71 -3.75 14.00
C ASP A 31 10.12 -2.38 14.31
N LYS A 32 9.91 -1.54 13.28
CA LYS A 32 9.41 -0.17 13.40
C LYS A 32 8.10 0.02 12.64
N PRO A 33 6.96 -0.46 13.19
CA PRO A 33 5.66 -0.17 12.59
C PRO A 33 5.41 1.34 12.59
N VAL A 34 4.93 1.86 11.48
CA VAL A 34 4.59 3.27 11.30
C VAL A 34 3.13 3.43 10.97
N TYR A 35 2.54 4.51 11.47
CA TYR A 35 1.19 4.92 11.16
C TYR A 35 1.21 6.10 10.18
N LEU A 36 0.42 6.01 9.12
CA LEU A 36 0.17 7.11 8.19
C LEU A 36 -1.33 7.28 7.99
N SER A 37 -1.76 8.53 7.78
CA SER A 37 -3.11 8.84 7.32
C SER A 37 -3.06 9.94 6.29
N GLY A 38 -3.90 9.83 5.26
CA GLY A 38 -3.81 10.74 4.13
C GLY A 38 -4.90 10.51 3.09
N THR A 39 -4.82 11.28 2.02
CA THR A 39 -5.76 11.24 0.91
C THR A 39 -5.16 10.48 -0.26
N LEU A 40 -5.92 9.56 -0.85
CA LEU A 40 -5.50 8.83 -2.04
C LEU A 40 -5.47 9.75 -3.25
N THR A 41 -4.35 9.74 -3.97
CA THR A 41 -4.15 10.58 -5.16
C THR A 41 -4.05 9.76 -6.44
N GLN A 42 -3.61 8.51 -6.31
CA GLN A 42 -3.58 7.53 -7.40
C GLN A 42 -3.86 6.16 -6.82
N VAL A 43 -4.49 5.30 -7.61
CA VAL A 43 -4.78 3.92 -7.24
C VAL A 43 -4.48 3.01 -8.42
N ARG A 44 -3.90 1.85 -8.14
CA ARG A 44 -3.67 0.77 -9.09
C ARG A 44 -4.24 -0.52 -8.50
N TRP A 45 -5.53 -0.74 -8.73
CA TRP A 45 -6.25 -1.94 -8.31
C TRP A 45 -6.01 -3.08 -9.31
N GLN A 46 -4.81 -3.64 -9.27
CA GLN A 46 -4.42 -4.77 -10.12
C GLN A 46 -3.61 -5.82 -9.34
N ASN A 47 -3.36 -6.95 -9.97
CA ASN A 47 -2.44 -7.98 -9.47
C ASN A 47 -1.06 -7.79 -10.15
N PRO A 48 0.04 -8.31 -9.57
CA PRO A 48 0.13 -9.17 -8.39
C PRO A 48 0.00 -8.45 -7.04
N HIS A 49 0.21 -7.14 -6.98
CA HIS A 49 -0.03 -6.32 -5.80
C HIS A 49 -0.82 -5.08 -6.20
N ALA A 50 -1.73 -4.65 -5.32
CA ALA A 50 -2.34 -3.35 -5.45
C ALA A 50 -1.42 -2.29 -4.85
N GLU A 51 -1.39 -1.13 -5.49
CA GLU A 51 -0.58 0.00 -5.06
C GLU A 51 -1.44 1.24 -5.02
N VAL A 52 -1.17 2.12 -4.06
CA VAL A 52 -1.80 3.43 -4.00
C VAL A 52 -0.77 4.51 -3.68
N VAL A 53 -1.06 5.72 -4.13
CA VAL A 53 -0.28 6.90 -3.76
C VAL A 53 -1.08 7.69 -2.73
N LEU A 54 -0.49 7.87 -1.56
CA LEU A 54 -1.08 8.53 -0.40
C LEU A 54 -0.39 9.87 -0.18
N ARG A 55 -1.17 10.97 -0.22
CA ARG A 55 -0.70 12.27 0.24
C ARG A 55 -0.97 12.42 1.73
N VAL A 56 0.11 12.60 2.50
CA VAL A 56 0.09 12.84 3.93
C VAL A 56 0.41 14.31 4.17
N ASP A 57 -0.58 15.12 4.55
CA ASP A 57 -0.36 16.55 4.80
C ASP A 57 0.20 16.77 6.22
N ALA A 58 -0.40 16.12 7.20
CA ALA A 58 0.05 16.09 8.59
C ALA A 58 -0.21 14.70 9.17
N ALA A 59 0.76 14.19 9.92
CA ALA A 59 0.66 12.89 10.56
C ALA A 59 0.48 13.09 12.07
N LYS A 60 -0.60 12.54 12.61
CA LYS A 60 -0.91 12.53 14.04
C LYS A 60 -1.36 11.14 14.42
N LEU A 61 -0.76 10.58 15.49
CA LEU A 61 -1.24 9.32 16.05
C LEU A 61 -2.63 9.53 16.65
N PRO A 62 -3.63 8.72 16.26
CA PRO A 62 -4.90 8.69 16.94
C PRO A 62 -4.71 8.23 18.39
N GLY A 63 -5.38 8.89 19.34
CA GLY A 63 -5.27 8.55 20.77
C GLY A 63 -5.82 7.16 21.11
N ASP A 64 -6.69 6.62 20.27
CA ASP A 64 -7.30 5.30 20.41
C ASP A 64 -6.51 4.17 19.69
N LEU A 65 -5.45 4.52 18.94
CA LEU A 65 -4.78 3.58 18.03
C LEU A 65 -4.34 2.29 18.73
N ALA A 66 -3.70 2.42 19.90
CA ALA A 66 -3.17 1.30 20.67
C ALA A 66 -4.23 0.29 21.16
N THR A 67 -5.52 0.68 21.11
CA THR A 67 -6.65 -0.10 21.59
C THR A 67 -7.62 -0.51 20.49
N ARG A 68 -7.37 -0.14 19.23
CA ARG A 68 -8.23 -0.52 18.12
C ARG A 68 -8.22 -2.04 17.93
N ALA A 69 -9.39 -2.58 17.60
CA ALA A 69 -9.50 -3.97 17.18
C ALA A 69 -8.95 -4.12 15.75
N VAL A 70 -8.13 -5.15 15.55
CA VAL A 70 -7.64 -5.58 14.23
C VAL A 70 -7.89 -7.06 14.05
N PRO A 71 -8.17 -7.53 12.82
CA PRO A 71 -8.40 -8.94 12.56
C PRO A 71 -7.13 -9.76 12.84
N ALA A 72 -7.30 -10.89 13.54
CA ALA A 72 -6.26 -11.89 13.66
C ALA A 72 -5.93 -12.49 12.28
N GLN A 73 -4.71 -12.98 12.12
CA GLN A 73 -4.17 -13.42 10.84
C GLN A 73 -3.69 -14.88 10.92
N GLN A 74 -3.73 -15.61 9.80
CA GLN A 74 -3.21 -16.98 9.75
C GLN A 74 -1.71 -17.05 10.01
N GLN A 75 -0.95 -16.05 9.56
CA GLN A 75 0.42 -15.85 10.04
C GLN A 75 0.41 -15.29 11.46
N THR A 76 1.36 -15.74 12.27
CA THR A 76 1.54 -15.24 13.64
C THR A 76 1.97 -13.77 13.61
N VAL A 77 0.99 -12.87 13.81
CA VAL A 77 1.18 -11.42 13.88
C VAL A 77 0.65 -10.92 15.22
N ASP A 78 1.50 -10.26 16.01
CA ASP A 78 1.09 -9.56 17.23
C ASP A 78 0.45 -8.20 16.88
N GLY A 79 -0.81 -8.24 16.42
CA GLY A 79 -1.59 -7.04 16.08
C GLY A 79 -1.62 -6.01 17.20
N PRO A 80 -2.02 -6.36 18.44
CA PRO A 80 -2.02 -5.42 19.56
C PRO A 80 -0.63 -4.82 19.86
N GLY A 81 0.43 -5.61 19.79
CA GLY A 81 1.80 -5.11 19.95
C GLY A 81 2.21 -4.15 18.84
N ILE A 82 1.83 -4.43 17.59
CA ILE A 82 2.06 -3.54 16.44
C ILE A 82 1.35 -2.20 16.65
N LEU A 83 0.08 -2.21 17.04
CA LEU A 83 -0.71 -0.99 17.27
C LEU A 83 -0.12 -0.13 18.40
N LYS A 84 0.39 -0.76 19.46
CA LYS A 84 1.06 -0.06 20.58
C LYS A 84 2.42 0.53 20.19
N LYS A 85 3.17 -0.13 19.31
CA LYS A 85 4.49 0.31 18.84
C LYS A 85 4.41 1.30 17.67
N ALA A 86 3.28 1.36 16.97
CA ALA A 86 3.10 2.20 15.81
C ALA A 86 3.40 3.67 16.12
N GLN A 87 4.26 4.28 15.30
CA GLN A 87 4.70 5.67 15.48
C GLN A 87 4.56 6.49 14.20
N ILE A 88 4.64 7.82 14.33
CA ILE A 88 4.76 8.69 13.15
C ILE A 88 6.21 8.65 12.66
N PRO A 89 6.48 8.39 11.37
CA PRO A 89 7.83 8.48 10.85
C PRO A 89 8.30 9.94 10.83
N ALA A 90 9.60 10.19 11.07
CA ALA A 90 10.15 11.55 11.17
C ALA A 90 9.83 12.42 9.94
N ASN A 91 9.79 11.82 8.74
CA ASN A 91 9.51 12.50 7.48
C ASN A 91 8.14 12.12 6.90
N ALA A 92 7.11 12.05 7.76
CA ALA A 92 5.78 11.58 7.40
C ALA A 92 5.07 12.43 6.34
N ALA A 93 5.19 13.76 6.39
CA ALA A 93 4.49 14.64 5.46
C ALA A 93 5.04 14.51 4.04
N GLY A 94 4.16 14.31 3.06
CA GLY A 94 4.51 14.21 1.65
C GLY A 94 3.76 13.09 0.92
N VAL A 95 4.32 12.66 -0.20
CA VAL A 95 3.74 11.63 -1.05
C VAL A 95 4.39 10.29 -0.74
N TRP A 96 3.55 9.30 -0.41
CA TRP A 96 3.95 7.93 -0.13
C TRP A 96 3.40 6.99 -1.19
N GLU A 97 4.23 6.05 -1.60
CA GLU A 97 3.79 4.85 -2.28
C GLU A 97 3.46 3.78 -1.24
N ILE A 98 2.25 3.23 -1.33
CA ILE A 98 1.76 2.26 -0.37
C ILE A 98 1.50 0.94 -1.13
N GLU A 99 2.22 -0.09 -0.73
CA GLU A 99 2.01 -1.46 -1.19
C GLU A 99 0.93 -2.14 -0.35
N PHE A 100 -0.10 -2.61 -1.03
CA PHE A 100 -1.15 -3.44 -0.46
C PHE A 100 -0.98 -4.91 -0.86
N ALA A 101 -1.79 -5.76 -0.24
CA ALA A 101 -1.94 -7.15 -0.66
C ALA A 101 -2.44 -7.22 -2.13
N PRO A 102 -2.29 -8.38 -2.81
CA PRO A 102 -2.93 -8.63 -4.09
C PRO A 102 -4.43 -8.28 -4.05
N LEU A 103 -4.96 -7.64 -5.10
CA LEU A 103 -6.37 -7.22 -5.14
C LEU A 103 -7.33 -8.38 -4.84
N SER A 104 -7.08 -9.55 -5.44
CA SER A 104 -7.91 -10.73 -5.23
C SER A 104 -7.94 -11.20 -3.78
N ARG A 105 -6.81 -11.06 -3.06
CA ARG A 105 -6.74 -11.38 -1.63
C ARG A 105 -7.50 -10.38 -0.79
N MET A 106 -7.32 -9.08 -1.05
CA MET A 106 -8.06 -8.05 -0.32
C MET A 106 -9.58 -8.24 -0.46
N GLN A 107 -10.06 -8.56 -1.66
CA GLN A 107 -11.48 -8.87 -1.90
C GLN A 107 -11.93 -10.09 -1.09
N ALA A 108 -11.13 -11.17 -1.09
CA ALA A 108 -11.41 -12.37 -0.31
C ALA A 108 -11.35 -12.13 1.21
N TRP A 109 -10.59 -11.13 1.67
CA TRP A 109 -10.42 -10.76 3.08
C TRP A 109 -11.38 -9.66 3.55
N GLY A 110 -12.43 -9.39 2.75
CA GLY A 110 -13.55 -8.53 3.14
C GLY A 110 -13.49 -7.10 2.59
N LEU A 111 -12.42 -6.69 1.91
CA LEU A 111 -12.35 -5.40 1.22
C LEU A 111 -12.96 -5.51 -0.19
N ALA A 112 -14.27 -5.74 -0.24
CA ALA A 112 -15.00 -5.90 -1.51
C ALA A 112 -15.00 -4.62 -2.36
N GLN A 113 -15.00 -3.45 -1.71
CA GLN A 113 -14.95 -2.14 -2.34
C GLN A 113 -13.68 -1.41 -1.88
N PRO A 114 -12.61 -1.43 -2.69
CA PRO A 114 -11.40 -0.69 -2.35
C PRO A 114 -11.68 0.82 -2.39
N PRO A 115 -10.96 1.63 -1.59
CA PRO A 115 -11.10 3.07 -1.61
C PRO A 115 -10.74 3.64 -2.98
N LYS A 116 -11.28 4.81 -3.33
CA LYS A 116 -11.00 5.50 -4.59
C LYS A 116 -10.11 6.73 -4.37
N VAL A 117 -9.59 7.28 -5.46
CA VAL A 117 -8.92 8.59 -5.44
C VAL A 117 -9.84 9.62 -4.78
N GLY A 118 -9.28 10.41 -3.86
CA GLY A 118 -10.00 11.37 -3.03
C GLY A 118 -10.43 10.84 -1.67
N ASP A 119 -10.49 9.52 -1.46
CA ASP A 119 -10.82 8.95 -0.16
C ASP A 119 -9.66 9.12 0.82
N ARG A 120 -9.99 9.29 2.11
CA ARG A 120 -9.02 9.26 3.21
C ARG A 120 -8.89 7.85 3.74
N ILE A 121 -7.65 7.40 3.93
CA ILE A 121 -7.34 6.12 4.57
C ILE A 121 -6.35 6.31 5.72
N GLU A 122 -6.30 5.33 6.61
CA GLU A 122 -5.24 5.19 7.60
C GLU A 122 -4.58 3.82 7.40
N VAL A 123 -3.27 3.76 7.55
CA VAL A 123 -2.49 2.53 7.42
C VAL A 123 -1.52 2.40 8.57
N ILE A 124 -1.35 1.17 9.04
CA ILE A 124 -0.17 0.75 9.78
C ILE A 124 0.62 -0.21 8.90
N GLY A 125 1.90 0.02 8.80
CA GLY A 125 2.80 -0.84 8.03
C GLY A 125 4.24 -0.54 8.34
N TYR A 126 5.12 -0.90 7.41
CA TYR A 126 6.55 -0.81 7.60
C TYR A 126 7.16 -0.05 6.42
N ALA A 127 8.02 0.91 6.73
CA ALA A 127 8.76 1.66 5.72
C ALA A 127 9.91 0.81 5.15
N LEU A 128 10.27 1.08 3.90
CA LEU A 128 11.43 0.45 3.27
C LEU A 128 12.70 0.76 4.09
N ALA A 129 13.52 -0.27 4.32
CA ALA A 129 14.73 -0.14 5.14
C ALA A 129 15.86 0.58 4.39
N ASP A 130 16.74 1.25 5.14
CA ASP A 130 18.01 1.83 4.67
C ASP A 130 17.88 2.78 3.46
N THR A 131 16.79 3.55 3.41
CA THR A 131 16.48 4.46 2.32
C THR A 131 15.65 5.65 2.79
N ASP A 132 15.71 6.74 2.04
CA ASP A 132 14.85 7.92 2.17
C ASP A 132 13.53 7.79 1.37
N LYS A 133 13.37 6.71 0.59
CA LYS A 133 12.16 6.48 -0.19
C LYS A 133 10.95 6.30 0.72
N ARG A 134 9.86 6.94 0.32
CA ARG A 134 8.55 6.85 0.98
C ARG A 134 7.73 5.70 0.42
N VAL A 135 8.22 4.49 0.63
CA VAL A 135 7.49 3.25 0.30
C VAL A 135 7.11 2.57 1.60
N LEU A 136 5.83 2.22 1.74
CA LEU A 136 5.29 1.51 2.89
C LEU A 136 4.59 0.23 2.45
N ARG A 137 4.91 -0.88 3.10
CA ARG A 137 4.14 -2.12 2.98
C ARG A 137 3.14 -2.23 4.10
N THR A 138 1.87 -2.45 3.74
CA THR A 138 0.77 -2.36 4.69
C THR A 138 0.57 -3.65 5.47
N GLU A 139 0.49 -3.53 6.78
CA GLU A 139 0.07 -4.60 7.69
C GLU A 139 -1.44 -4.52 7.94
N TYR A 140 -1.92 -3.33 8.31
CA TYR A 140 -3.33 -3.05 8.55
C TYR A 140 -3.79 -1.81 7.78
N LEU A 141 -4.90 -1.93 7.06
CA LEU A 141 -5.63 -0.83 6.45
C LEU A 141 -6.85 -0.52 7.30
N PHE A 142 -7.08 0.76 7.59
CA PHE A 142 -8.32 1.25 8.20
C PHE A 142 -9.05 2.14 7.20
N VAL A 143 -10.28 1.76 6.86
CA VAL A 143 -11.14 2.52 5.95
C VAL A 143 -12.61 2.21 6.25
N GLY A 144 -13.46 3.25 6.22
CA GLY A 144 -14.90 3.10 6.50
C GLY A 144 -15.20 2.54 7.89
N GLY A 145 -14.37 2.88 8.89
CA GLY A 145 -14.53 2.41 10.28
C GLY A 145 -14.18 0.93 10.50
N LYS A 146 -13.60 0.24 9.50
CA LYS A 146 -13.18 -1.15 9.59
C LYS A 146 -11.68 -1.29 9.44
N ALA A 147 -11.11 -2.29 10.10
CA ALA A 147 -9.72 -2.70 9.95
C ALA A 147 -9.61 -3.95 9.07
N TYR A 148 -8.63 -3.98 8.19
CA TYR A 148 -8.33 -5.09 7.30
C TYR A 148 -6.88 -5.52 7.48
N ALA A 149 -6.63 -6.82 7.63
CA ALA A 149 -5.29 -7.40 7.63
C ALA A 149 -4.80 -7.60 6.20
N LEU A 150 -3.58 -7.17 5.91
CA LEU A 150 -3.00 -7.21 4.56
C LEU A 150 -1.75 -8.11 4.45
N ARG A 151 -1.27 -8.73 5.54
CA ARG A 151 -0.16 -9.69 5.48
C ARG A 151 -0.62 -11.08 5.05
N SER A 152 -1.66 -11.61 5.68
CA SER A 152 -2.23 -12.93 5.38
C SER A 152 -3.74 -12.96 5.61
N SER A 153 -4.39 -14.07 5.27
CA SER A 153 -5.83 -14.22 5.45
C SER A 153 -6.22 -14.03 6.92
N PRO A 154 -7.34 -13.34 7.18
CA PRO A 154 -7.93 -13.29 8.51
C PRO A 154 -8.25 -14.69 9.05
N VAL A 155 -8.17 -14.85 10.36
CA VAL A 155 -8.74 -16.02 11.05
C VAL A 155 -10.25 -15.78 11.17
N ASN A 156 -11.03 -16.75 10.71
CA ASN A 156 -12.50 -16.76 10.86
C ASN A 156 -12.91 -17.26 12.24
#